data_AF-A0A2V9N8Y9-F1
#
_entry.id   AF-A0A2V9N8Y9-F1
#
_cell.length_a   1.000
_cell.length_b   1.000
_cell.length_c   1.000
_cell.angle_alpha   90.00
_cell.angle_beta   90.00
_cell.angle_gamma   90.00
#
_symmetry.space_group_name_H-M   'P 1'
#
loop_
_entity.id
_entity.type
_entity.pdbx_description
1 polymer ?
#
loop_
_entity_poly.entity_id
_entity_poly.type
_entity_poly.pdbx_seq_one_letter_code
_entity_poly.pdbx_strand_id
1 'polypeptide(L)'
;MTLKRQAKKQMKKKRLVSEDIVRKPRSPRLSSLTTRERASRERSLALLSDLRRGEGPYSDLLRKHHLDTRTAHKHLGRNLLGGTRGQRVRASKADRLMRELLFPTSSGDVPVRVRGSQAATKLSEFFRDRDKLLRGKVSPEKFEAKWRGVRIAGQEVFADVAAIFLRANADDLKVETLYASVGGAE
;
A
#
# COMPACT_ATOMS: atom_id res chain seq x y z
N MET A 1 48.31 -30.98 -38.64
CA MET A 1 48.14 -30.96 -37.17
C MET A 1 47.29 -29.77 -36.76
N THR A 2 45.96 -29.88 -36.78
CA THR A 2 45.09 -28.69 -36.59
C THR A 2 43.81 -29.03 -35.83
N LEU A 3 43.93 -29.72 -34.69
CA LEU A 3 42.78 -30.16 -33.90
C LEU A 3 42.79 -29.68 -32.43
N LYS A 4 43.68 -28.76 -32.04
CA LYS A 4 43.79 -28.32 -30.62
C LYS A 4 43.36 -26.87 -30.32
N ARG A 5 42.72 -26.17 -31.27
CA ARG A 5 42.32 -24.76 -31.08
C ARG A 5 40.82 -24.49 -30.87
N GLN A 6 39.94 -25.48 -30.99
CA GLN A 6 38.49 -25.25 -30.84
C GLN A 6 37.90 -25.67 -29.47
N ALA A 7 38.56 -26.53 -28.70
CA ALA A 7 38.01 -27.00 -27.42
C ALA A 7 38.13 -26.00 -26.24
N LYS A 8 39.03 -25.00 -26.30
CA LYS A 8 39.17 -24.00 -25.23
C LYS A 8 38.17 -22.84 -25.32
N LYS A 9 37.46 -22.68 -26.44
CA LYS A 9 36.52 -21.55 -26.64
C LYS A 9 35.10 -21.86 -26.13
N GLN A 10 34.75 -23.13 -25.94
CA GLN A 10 33.44 -23.52 -25.42
C GLN A 10 33.38 -23.70 -23.89
N MET A 11 34.49 -23.97 -23.21
CA MET A 11 34.48 -24.14 -21.75
C MET A 11 34.49 -22.82 -20.94
N LYS A 12 34.73 -21.67 -21.57
CA LYS A 12 34.73 -20.35 -20.89
C LYS A 12 33.36 -19.66 -20.85
N LYS A 13 32.31 -20.28 -21.41
CA LYS A 13 30.97 -19.68 -21.54
C LYS A 13 29.92 -20.29 -20.59
N LYS A 14 30.31 -21.20 -19.69
CA LYS A 14 29.40 -21.94 -18.78
C LYS A 14 29.65 -21.71 -17.29
N ARG A 15 30.49 -20.75 -16.90
CA ARG A 15 30.66 -20.36 -15.50
C ARG A 15 30.42 -18.85 -15.40
N LEU A 16 29.57 -18.45 -14.45
CA LEU A 16 29.16 -17.08 -14.13
C LEU A 16 27.89 -16.57 -14.84
N VAL A 17 26.79 -17.33 -14.76
CA VAL A 17 25.43 -16.74 -14.71
C VAL A 17 24.73 -17.25 -13.46
N SER A 18 25.41 -17.15 -12.32
CA SER A 18 24.74 -16.87 -11.06
C SER A 18 24.77 -15.36 -10.94
N GLU A 19 23.93 -14.70 -11.73
CA GLU A 19 23.51 -13.34 -11.41
C GLU A 19 22.79 -13.45 -10.07
N ASP A 20 23.56 -13.30 -8.99
CA ASP A 20 23.08 -12.65 -7.80
C ASP A 20 22.60 -11.28 -8.25
N ILE A 21 21.37 -11.24 -8.76
CA ILE A 21 20.59 -10.03 -8.88
C ILE A 21 20.50 -9.58 -7.44
N VAL A 22 21.44 -8.72 -7.03
CA VAL A 22 21.40 -7.96 -5.80
C VAL A 22 20.09 -7.21 -5.85
N ARG A 23 19.04 -7.85 -5.34
CA ARG A 23 17.70 -7.27 -5.25
C ARG A 23 17.90 -6.09 -4.33
N LYS A 24 18.01 -4.89 -4.92
CA LYS A 24 18.10 -3.62 -4.20
C LYS A 24 17.19 -3.72 -2.99
N PRO A 25 17.69 -3.43 -1.77
CA PRO A 25 16.96 -3.69 -0.55
C PRO A 25 15.56 -3.11 -0.71
N ARG A 26 14.56 -4.00 -0.61
CA ARG A 26 13.16 -3.59 -0.55
C ARG A 26 13.06 -2.53 0.53
N SER A 27 12.30 -1.47 0.28
CA SER A 27 12.06 -0.42 1.27
C SER A 27 11.81 -1.04 2.64
N PRO A 28 12.48 -0.54 3.71
CA PRO A 28 12.50 -1.20 5.01
C PRO A 28 11.08 -1.51 5.49
N ARG A 29 10.90 -2.69 6.12
CA ARG A 29 9.59 -3.13 6.61
C ARG A 29 9.11 -2.11 7.65
N LEU A 30 7.84 -1.69 7.58
CA LEU A 30 7.30 -0.69 8.52
C LEU A 30 7.49 -1.10 9.98
N SER A 31 7.35 -2.39 10.29
CA SER A 31 7.46 -2.94 11.63
C SER A 31 8.88 -2.86 12.22
N SER A 32 9.91 -2.70 11.40
CA SER A 32 11.30 -2.59 11.85
C SER A 32 11.81 -1.14 11.88
N LEU A 33 10.94 -0.15 11.64
CA LEU A 33 11.35 1.26 11.63
C LEU A 33 11.42 1.81 13.05
N THR A 34 12.56 2.45 13.36
CA THR A 34 12.73 3.27 14.56
C THR A 34 11.79 4.48 14.53
N THR A 35 11.55 5.12 15.69
CA THR A 35 10.74 6.35 15.80
C THR A 35 11.21 7.45 14.85
N ARG A 36 12.53 7.66 14.77
CA ARG A 36 13.14 8.63 13.86
C ARG A 36 12.90 8.31 12.38
N GLU A 37 12.95 7.03 12.01
CA GLU A 37 12.65 6.60 10.65
C GLU A 37 11.16 6.69 10.31
N ARG A 38 10.26 6.49 11.29
CA ARG A 38 8.82 6.74 11.11
C ARG A 38 8.53 8.20 10.83
N ALA A 39 9.10 9.12 11.61
CA ALA A 39 8.95 10.56 11.36
C ALA A 39 9.48 10.97 9.98
N SER A 40 10.61 10.39 9.55
CA SER A 40 11.19 10.65 8.22
C SER A 40 10.32 10.09 7.09
N ARG A 41 9.70 8.93 7.32
CA ARG A 41 8.70 8.36 6.42
C ARG A 41 7.44 9.22 6.34
N GLU A 42 6.92 9.71 7.45
CA GLU A 42 5.74 10.58 7.50
C GLU A 42 5.96 11.88 6.72
N ARG A 43 7.08 12.57 6.98
CA ARG A 43 7.47 13.74 6.18
C ARG A 43 7.59 13.41 4.69
N SER A 44 8.14 12.24 4.35
CA SER A 44 8.23 11.79 2.95
C SER A 44 6.83 11.59 2.33
N LEU A 45 5.88 11.05 3.09
CA LEU A 45 4.49 10.88 2.63
C LEU A 45 3.76 12.22 2.46
N ALA A 46 4.03 13.18 3.34
CA ALA A 46 3.52 14.55 3.20
C ALA A 46 4.07 15.21 1.93
N LEU A 47 5.39 15.10 1.68
CA LEU A 47 6.01 15.55 0.44
C LEU A 47 5.36 14.93 -0.81
N LEU A 48 5.08 13.63 -0.81
CA LEU A 48 4.41 12.97 -1.93
C LEU A 48 2.99 13.52 -2.16
N SER A 49 2.28 13.85 -1.09
CA SER A 49 0.92 14.40 -1.16
C SER A 49 0.92 15.78 -1.79
N ASP A 50 1.80 16.66 -1.34
CA ASP A 50 1.97 18.02 -1.89
C ASP A 50 2.41 17.96 -3.37
N LEU A 51 3.32 17.04 -3.70
CA LEU A 51 3.78 16.82 -5.07
C LEU A 51 2.65 16.32 -5.99
N ARG A 52 1.69 15.56 -5.47
CA ARG A 52 0.48 15.12 -6.21
C ARG A 52 -0.54 16.24 -6.36
N ARG A 53 -0.64 17.13 -5.37
CA ARG A 53 -1.50 18.32 -5.42
C ARG A 53 -0.96 19.42 -6.33
N GLY A 54 0.33 19.34 -6.67
CA GLY A 54 0.99 20.36 -7.51
C GLY A 54 1.33 21.63 -6.72
N GLU A 55 1.53 21.51 -5.40
CA GLU A 55 1.83 22.66 -4.52
C GLU A 55 3.20 23.31 -4.81
N GLY A 56 4.06 22.67 -5.60
CA GLY A 56 5.34 23.23 -6.01
C GLY A 56 6.27 22.22 -6.68
N PRO A 57 7.45 22.66 -7.15
CA PRO A 57 8.47 21.77 -7.67
C PRO A 57 9.10 20.95 -6.54
N TYR A 58 9.62 19.76 -6.90
CA TYR A 58 10.17 18.79 -5.95
C TYR A 58 11.27 19.36 -5.03
N SER A 59 12.14 20.25 -5.55
CA SER A 59 13.20 20.90 -4.77
C SER A 59 12.66 21.76 -3.62
N ASP A 60 11.56 22.46 -3.86
CA ASP A 60 11.00 23.40 -2.89
C ASP A 60 10.23 22.63 -1.82
N LEU A 61 9.54 21.56 -2.25
CA LEU A 61 8.88 20.63 -1.33
C LEU A 61 9.88 19.86 -0.45
N LEU A 62 11.07 19.52 -0.96
CA LEU A 62 12.13 18.92 -0.12
C LEU A 62 12.55 19.86 1.01
N ARG A 63 12.68 21.16 0.71
CA ARG A 63 12.99 22.19 1.72
C ARG A 63 11.86 22.37 2.72
N LYS A 64 10.60 22.46 2.24
CA LYS A 64 9.38 22.57 3.06
C LYS A 64 9.26 21.43 4.08
N HIS A 65 9.57 20.20 3.65
CA HIS A 65 9.45 19.01 4.49
C HIS A 65 10.74 18.63 5.21
N HIS A 66 11.81 19.43 5.11
CA HIS A 66 13.13 19.16 5.71
C HIS A 66 13.65 17.75 5.38
N LEU A 67 13.63 17.39 4.09
CA LEU A 67 14.07 16.08 3.60
C LEU A 67 15.19 16.21 2.58
N ASP A 68 16.15 15.29 2.68
CA ASP A 68 17.13 15.08 1.63
C ASP A 68 16.55 14.21 0.51
N THR A 69 17.04 14.44 -0.72
CA THR A 69 16.69 13.63 -1.90
C THR A 69 16.90 12.13 -1.64
N ARG A 70 17.98 11.75 -0.96
CA ARG A 70 18.27 10.35 -0.61
C ARG A 70 17.20 9.76 0.31
N THR A 71 16.75 10.51 1.30
CA THR A 71 15.72 10.09 2.26
C THR A 71 14.35 9.97 1.59
N ALA A 72 13.98 10.96 0.77
CA ALA A 72 12.76 10.90 -0.03
C ALA A 72 12.77 9.68 -0.98
N HIS A 73 13.87 9.41 -1.69
CA HIS A 73 13.97 8.23 -2.54
C HIS A 73 13.99 6.90 -1.76
N LYS A 74 14.57 6.85 -0.55
CA LYS A 74 14.54 5.67 0.34
C LYS A 74 13.11 5.25 0.68
N HIS A 75 12.25 6.22 1.00
CA HIS A 75 10.88 5.95 1.45
C HIS A 75 9.84 5.95 0.33
N LEU A 76 9.98 6.82 -0.67
CA LEU A 76 9.02 6.98 -1.76
C LEU A 76 9.34 6.10 -2.96
N GLY A 77 10.62 5.91 -3.29
CA GLY A 77 11.09 5.02 -4.35
C GLY A 77 10.27 5.11 -5.63
N ARG A 78 9.47 4.06 -5.90
CA ARG A 78 8.62 3.93 -7.10
C ARG A 78 7.43 4.91 -7.18
N ASN A 79 7.18 5.68 -6.12
CA ASN A 79 6.18 6.75 -6.11
C ASN A 79 6.73 8.06 -6.67
N LEU A 80 8.05 8.17 -6.91
CA LEU A 80 8.67 9.27 -7.64
C LEU A 80 9.02 8.79 -9.06
N LEU A 81 8.68 9.60 -10.05
CA LEU A 81 9.00 9.42 -11.46
C LEU A 81 9.95 10.55 -11.91
N GLY A 82 10.76 10.29 -12.93
CA GLY A 82 11.75 11.26 -13.41
C GLY A 82 12.98 11.35 -12.50
N GLY A 83 13.72 12.46 -12.58
CA GLY A 83 14.99 12.66 -11.86
C GLY A 83 16.21 12.05 -12.54
N THR A 84 16.02 11.30 -13.62
CA THR A 84 17.11 10.78 -14.48
C THR A 84 17.09 11.49 -15.84
N ARG A 85 18.27 11.75 -16.41
CA ARG A 85 18.45 12.35 -17.75
C ARG A 85 17.75 13.72 -17.92
N GLY A 86 17.86 14.60 -16.91
CA GLY A 86 17.34 15.97 -16.97
C GLY A 86 15.82 16.13 -16.80
N GLN A 87 15.07 15.04 -16.62
CA GLN A 87 13.63 15.10 -16.39
C GLN A 87 13.31 15.54 -14.96
N ARG A 88 12.38 16.49 -14.81
CA ARG A 88 11.90 16.94 -13.49
C ARG A 88 11.28 15.77 -12.72
N VAL A 89 11.53 15.71 -11.41
CA VAL A 89 10.90 14.72 -10.53
C VAL A 89 9.41 15.03 -10.41
N ARG A 90 8.57 14.02 -10.57
CA ARG A 90 7.11 14.10 -10.48
C ARG A 90 6.56 12.96 -9.65
N ALA A 91 5.39 13.15 -9.05
CA ALA A 91 4.71 12.06 -8.37
C ALA A 91 4.16 11.04 -9.36
N SER A 92 4.30 9.75 -9.04
CA SER A 92 3.57 8.69 -9.71
C SER A 92 2.09 8.76 -9.36
N LYS A 93 1.24 8.62 -10.38
CA LYS A 93 -0.21 8.44 -10.21
C LYS A 93 -0.56 7.10 -9.55
N ALA A 94 0.36 6.12 -9.58
CA ALA A 94 0.15 4.85 -8.92
C ALA A 94 0.34 4.99 -7.41
N ASP A 95 -0.73 4.85 -6.63
CA ASP A 95 -0.61 4.69 -5.18
C ASP A 95 -0.24 3.23 -4.87
N ARG A 96 1.04 2.97 -4.61
CA ARG A 96 1.57 1.63 -4.25
C ARG A 96 2.04 1.57 -2.80
N LEU A 97 1.66 2.55 -1.99
CA LEU A 97 1.99 2.62 -0.59
C LEU A 97 1.26 1.51 0.18
N MET A 98 1.96 0.96 1.17
CA MET A 98 1.36 0.03 2.14
C MET A 98 0.55 0.85 3.14
N ARG A 99 -0.72 0.47 3.33
CA ARG A 99 -1.66 1.05 4.29
C ARG A 99 -2.16 -0.06 5.20
N GLU A 100 -2.36 0.24 6.48
CA GLU A 100 -3.05 -0.65 7.40
C GLU A 100 -4.53 -0.23 7.38
N LEU A 101 -5.38 -1.13 6.89
CA LEU A 101 -6.82 -0.94 6.76
C LEU A 101 -7.53 -1.93 7.66
N LEU A 102 -8.67 -1.53 8.21
CA LEU A 102 -9.52 -2.47 8.92
C LEU A 102 -10.28 -3.33 7.92
N PHE A 103 -10.17 -4.65 8.06
CA PHE A 103 -10.81 -5.64 7.22
C PHE A 103 -11.94 -6.31 7.99
N PRO A 104 -13.16 -6.34 7.43
CA PRO A 104 -14.30 -6.94 8.09
C PRO A 104 -14.16 -8.46 8.08
N THR A 105 -13.98 -9.05 9.25
CA THR A 105 -13.95 -10.51 9.44
C THR A 105 -15.14 -10.95 10.29
N SER A 106 -15.43 -12.25 10.27
CA SER A 106 -16.46 -12.86 11.12
C SER A 106 -16.24 -12.66 12.61
N SER A 107 -15.00 -12.34 13.04
CA SER A 107 -14.62 -12.03 14.43
C SER A 107 -14.64 -10.53 14.77
N GLY A 108 -14.71 -9.64 13.77
CA GLY A 108 -14.60 -8.20 13.95
C GLY A 108 -13.71 -7.54 12.89
N ASP A 109 -13.51 -6.23 13.00
CA ASP A 109 -12.68 -5.47 12.05
C ASP A 109 -11.17 -5.64 12.41
N VAL A 110 -10.40 -6.36 11.59
CA VAL A 110 -8.99 -6.72 11.85
C VAL A 110 -8.06 -5.87 10.98
N PRO A 111 -6.96 -5.30 11.52
CA PRO A 111 -6.01 -4.53 10.71
C PRO A 111 -5.25 -5.43 9.72
N VAL A 112 -5.46 -5.19 8.42
CA VAL A 112 -4.77 -5.86 7.32
C VAL A 112 -3.90 -4.88 6.56
N ARG A 113 -2.69 -5.33 6.21
CA ARG A 113 -1.74 -4.57 5.40
C ARG A 113 -2.10 -4.73 3.93
N VAL A 114 -2.60 -3.65 3.35
CA VAL A 114 -3.04 -3.61 1.96
C VAL A 114 -2.14 -2.68 1.16
N ARG A 115 -1.79 -3.11 -0.05
CA ARG A 115 -0.98 -2.32 -0.97
C ARG A 115 -1.86 -1.55 -1.95
N GLY A 116 -1.76 -0.23 -1.89
CA GLY A 116 -2.34 0.69 -2.86
C GLY A 116 -3.79 1.09 -2.62
N SER A 117 -4.24 2.09 -3.38
CA SER A 117 -5.51 2.79 -3.14
C SER A 117 -6.75 1.99 -3.55
N GLN A 118 -6.66 1.11 -4.55
CA GLN A 118 -7.85 0.42 -5.08
C GLN A 118 -8.54 -0.45 -4.03
N ALA A 119 -7.78 -1.19 -3.24
CA ALA A 119 -8.33 -2.01 -2.17
C ALA A 119 -8.83 -1.16 -0.99
N ALA A 120 -8.21 0.00 -0.74
CA ALA A 120 -8.74 0.98 0.21
C ALA A 120 -10.12 1.51 -0.24
N THR A 121 -10.23 1.93 -1.50
CA THR A 121 -11.49 2.44 -2.06
C THR A 121 -12.59 1.39 -2.00
N LYS A 122 -12.30 0.14 -2.38
CA LYS A 122 -13.27 -0.95 -2.30
C LYS A 122 -13.70 -1.24 -0.86
N LEU A 123 -12.77 -1.22 0.10
CA LEU A 123 -13.11 -1.36 1.52
C LEU A 123 -13.96 -0.19 2.02
N SER A 124 -13.63 1.05 1.65
CA SER A 124 -14.46 2.23 1.98
C SER A 124 -15.88 2.10 1.45
N GLU A 125 -16.03 1.61 0.22
CA GLU A 125 -17.32 1.38 -0.40
C GLU A 125 -18.11 0.28 0.35
N PHE A 126 -17.44 -0.80 0.74
CA PHE A 126 -18.02 -1.83 1.58
C PHE A 126 -18.53 -1.26 2.93
N PHE A 127 -17.69 -0.53 3.67
CA PHE A 127 -18.10 0.06 4.95
C PHE A 127 -19.26 1.04 4.79
N ARG A 128 -19.25 1.84 3.73
CA ARG A 128 -20.36 2.77 3.42
C ARG A 128 -21.65 2.03 3.13
N ASP A 129 -21.60 0.92 2.39
CA ASP A 129 -22.79 0.12 2.09
C ASP A 129 -23.24 -0.70 3.32
N ARG A 130 -22.32 -1.12 4.19
CA ARG A 130 -22.63 -1.73 5.50
C ARG A 130 -23.37 -0.74 6.40
N ASP A 131 -22.90 0.51 6.49
CA ASP A 131 -23.59 1.56 7.24
C ASP A 131 -24.98 1.86 6.66
N LYS A 132 -25.13 1.89 5.32
CA LYS A 132 -26.45 2.03 4.70
C LYS A 132 -27.38 0.85 5.00
N LEU A 133 -26.86 -0.38 5.01
CA LEU A 133 -27.62 -1.58 5.36
C LEU A 133 -28.13 -1.48 6.81
N LEU A 134 -27.25 -1.13 7.76
CA LEU A 134 -27.60 -0.97 9.18
C LEU A 134 -28.61 0.17 9.40
N ARG A 135 -28.56 1.22 8.59
CA ARG A 135 -29.54 2.33 8.61
C ARG A 135 -30.82 2.03 7.82
N GLY A 136 -30.99 0.82 7.28
CA GLY A 136 -32.17 0.43 6.49
C GLY A 136 -32.29 1.11 5.12
N LYS A 137 -31.23 1.73 4.62
CA LYS A 137 -31.20 2.45 3.33
C LYS A 137 -30.91 1.55 2.13
N VAL A 138 -30.44 0.32 2.37
CA VAL A 138 -30.17 -0.70 1.35
C VAL A 138 -30.79 -2.00 1.83
N SER A 139 -31.46 -2.73 0.92
CA SER A 139 -32.03 -4.03 1.28
C SER A 139 -30.92 -5.09 1.47
N PRO A 140 -31.09 -6.02 2.43
CA PRO A 140 -30.18 -7.15 2.67
C PRO A 140 -29.75 -7.86 1.40
N GLU A 141 -30.71 -8.21 0.54
CA GLU A 141 -30.49 -8.93 -0.71
C GLU A 141 -29.57 -8.18 -1.67
N LYS A 142 -29.72 -6.85 -1.79
CA LYS A 142 -28.87 -6.01 -2.65
C LYS A 142 -27.46 -5.90 -2.10
N PHE A 143 -27.31 -5.88 -0.78
CA PHE A 143 -26.00 -5.86 -0.14
C PHE A 143 -25.26 -7.19 -0.36
N GLU A 144 -25.91 -8.32 -0.10
CA GLU A 144 -25.30 -9.63 -0.29
C GLU A 144 -24.96 -9.90 -1.75
N ALA A 145 -25.86 -9.59 -2.68
CA ALA A 145 -25.61 -9.78 -4.11
C ALA A 145 -24.38 -8.98 -4.59
N LYS A 146 -24.10 -7.82 -3.97
CA LYS A 146 -22.96 -6.97 -4.33
C LYS A 146 -21.65 -7.47 -3.72
N TRP A 147 -21.66 -7.97 -2.49
CA TRP A 147 -20.44 -8.19 -1.71
C TRP A 147 -20.09 -9.65 -1.43
N ARG A 148 -21.04 -10.58 -1.52
CA ARG A 148 -20.80 -12.01 -1.33
C ARG A 148 -19.84 -12.51 -2.41
N GLY A 149 -18.76 -13.20 -2.02
CA GLY A 149 -17.70 -13.66 -2.95
C GLY A 149 -16.68 -12.58 -3.36
N VAL A 150 -16.86 -11.32 -2.97
CA VAL A 150 -15.92 -10.25 -3.37
C VAL A 150 -14.63 -10.35 -2.58
N ARG A 151 -13.52 -10.51 -3.30
CA ARG A 151 -12.17 -10.54 -2.71
C ARG A 151 -11.50 -9.17 -2.78
N ILE A 152 -11.13 -8.63 -1.62
CA ILE A 152 -10.31 -7.44 -1.48
C ILE A 152 -8.98 -7.83 -0.84
N ALA A 153 -7.87 -7.42 -1.44
CA ALA A 153 -6.51 -7.73 -0.96
C ALA A 153 -6.24 -9.25 -0.77
N GLY A 154 -6.97 -10.12 -1.49
CA GLY A 154 -6.83 -11.58 -1.40
C GLY A 154 -7.70 -12.25 -0.33
N GLN A 155 -8.47 -11.48 0.43
CA GLN A 155 -9.43 -11.97 1.42
C GLN A 155 -10.85 -11.66 0.97
N GLU A 156 -11.79 -12.57 1.24
CA GLU A 156 -13.20 -12.35 0.96
C GLU A 156 -13.81 -11.44 2.04
N VAL A 157 -14.61 -10.46 1.63
CA VAL A 157 -15.29 -9.57 2.59
C VAL A 157 -16.41 -10.30 3.30
N PHE A 158 -16.54 -10.05 4.60
CA PHE A 158 -17.62 -10.60 5.41
C PHE A 158 -18.97 -9.95 5.06
N ALA A 159 -19.74 -10.57 4.17
CA ALA A 159 -20.97 -10.02 3.62
C ALA A 159 -22.26 -10.71 4.12
N ASP A 160 -22.18 -11.55 5.15
CA ASP A 160 -23.35 -12.24 5.73
C ASP A 160 -24.21 -11.26 6.52
N VAL A 161 -25.41 -10.95 6.00
CA VAL A 161 -26.26 -9.91 6.58
C VAL A 161 -26.83 -10.32 7.93
N ALA A 162 -27.19 -11.59 8.13
CA ALA A 162 -27.73 -12.07 9.39
C ALA A 162 -26.69 -11.91 10.51
N ALA A 163 -25.44 -12.29 10.22
CA ALA A 163 -24.35 -12.17 11.17
C ALA A 163 -23.89 -10.72 11.39
N ILE A 164 -24.01 -9.84 10.38
CA ILE A 164 -23.77 -8.40 10.52
C ILE A 164 -24.79 -7.76 11.47
N PHE A 165 -26.09 -8.07 11.32
CA PHE A 165 -27.13 -7.52 12.21
C PHE A 165 -27.01 -8.03 13.65
N LEU A 166 -26.70 -9.32 13.84
CA LEU A 166 -26.46 -9.89 15.17
C LEU A 166 -25.32 -9.17 15.91
N ARG A 167 -24.22 -8.86 15.21
CA ARG A 167 -23.09 -8.13 15.79
C ARG A 167 -23.35 -6.64 15.99
N ALA A 168 -24.16 -6.02 15.12
CA ALA A 168 -24.52 -4.62 15.28
C ALA A 168 -25.38 -4.42 16.52
N ASN A 169 -26.27 -5.37 16.80
CA ASN A 169 -27.06 -5.40 18.04
C ASN A 169 -26.21 -5.74 19.29
N ALA A 170 -25.04 -6.37 19.11
CA ALA A 170 -24.11 -6.67 20.20
C ALA A 170 -23.08 -5.55 20.48
N ASP A 171 -23.19 -4.40 19.79
CA ASP A 171 -22.27 -3.25 19.88
C ASP A 171 -20.79 -3.56 19.53
N ASP A 172 -20.52 -4.73 18.93
CA ASP A 172 -19.18 -5.21 18.56
C ASP A 172 -18.69 -4.66 17.21
N LEU A 173 -19.52 -3.91 16.49
CA LEU A 173 -19.21 -3.33 15.19
C LEU A 173 -18.84 -1.86 15.35
N LYS A 174 -17.54 -1.55 15.33
CA LYS A 174 -17.06 -0.16 15.26
C LYS A 174 -17.52 0.46 13.93
N VAL A 175 -18.55 1.29 13.99
CA VAL A 175 -19.16 1.95 12.81
C VAL A 175 -18.22 3.01 12.20
N GLU A 176 -17.21 3.48 12.94
CA GLU A 176 -16.65 4.80 12.68
C GLU A 176 -15.24 4.87 12.09
N THR A 177 -14.51 3.77 11.89
CA THR A 177 -13.11 3.91 11.45
C THR A 177 -12.70 2.92 10.38
N LEU A 178 -12.56 3.42 9.14
CA LEU A 178 -11.90 2.72 8.03
C LEU A 178 -10.39 2.52 8.27
N TYR A 179 -9.80 3.42 9.07
CA TYR A 179 -8.38 3.41 9.42
C TYR A 179 -8.19 2.87 10.83
N ALA A 180 -7.24 1.94 11.01
CA ALA A 180 -6.95 1.33 12.31
C ALA A 180 -6.36 2.29 13.36
N SER A 181 -6.08 3.55 13.02
CA SER A 181 -5.86 4.67 13.95
C SER A 181 -5.61 5.97 13.18
N VAL A 182 -6.40 7.01 13.48
CA VAL A 182 -5.87 8.36 13.73
C VAL A 182 -6.45 8.77 15.08
N GLY A 183 -5.87 8.22 16.14
CA GLY A 183 -6.24 8.48 17.52
C GLY A 183 -5.12 7.92 18.36
N GLY A 184 -4.19 8.81 18.73
CA GLY A 184 -3.14 8.50 19.68
C GLY A 184 -3.76 8.11 21.02
N ALA A 185 -3.04 7.27 21.75
CA ALA A 185 -3.18 7.25 23.18
C ALA A 185 -2.86 8.66 23.71
N GLU A 186 -3.86 9.33 24.26
CA GLU A 186 -3.76 10.14 25.48
C GLU A 186 -5.01 9.88 26.32
#